data_AF-A0A917VHH5-F1
#
_entry.id   AF-A0A917VHH5-F1
#
_cell.length_a   1.000
_cell.length_b   1.000
_cell.length_c   1.000
_cell.angle_alpha   90.00
_cell.angle_beta   90.00
_cell.angle_gamma   90.00
#
_symmetry.space_group_name_H-M   'P 1'
#
loop_
_entity.id
_entity.type
_entity.pdbx_description
1 polymer ?
#
loop_
_entity_poly.entity_id
_entity_poly.type
_entity_poly.pdbx_seq_one_letter_code
_entity_poly.pdbx_strand_id
1 'polypeptide(L)' 'MFYLPAYAPELNPVEAVWAHMKKSLANLAMRTIDQLIALVKNRLKRMQYRPARLTAFLAKTGLDLRPP' A
#
# COMPACT_ATOMS: atom_id res chain seq x y z
N MET A 1 6.65 5.24 -19.21
CA MET A 1 6.34 6.07 -18.03
C MET A 1 4.83 6.30 -18.04
N PHE A 2 4.11 5.87 -17.00
CA PHE A 2 2.67 6.10 -16.89
C PHE A 2 2.43 7.36 -16.04
N TYR A 3 1.65 8.31 -16.54
CA TYR A 3 1.24 9.51 -15.81
C TYR A 3 -0.19 9.34 -15.31
N LEU A 4 -0.40 9.53 -14.02
CA LEU A 4 -1.74 9.55 -13.43
C LEU A 4 -2.30 10.98 -13.50
N PRO A 5 -3.60 11.14 -13.78
CA PRO A 5 -4.25 12.45 -13.70
C PRO A 5 -4.14 13.01 -12.28
N ALA A 6 -4.01 14.34 -12.17
CA ALA A 6 -4.03 15.00 -10.88
C ALA A 6 -5.35 14.71 -10.15
N TYR A 7 -5.31 14.57 -8.82
CA TYR A 7 -6.48 14.32 -7.96
C TYR A 7 -7.24 13.00 -8.20
N ALA A 8 -6.60 11.97 -8.72
CA ALA A 8 -7.18 10.63 -8.87
C ALA A 8 -6.53 9.59 -7.91
N PRO A 9 -6.73 9.70 -6.58
CA PRO A 9 -6.14 8.78 -5.61
C PRO A 9 -6.57 7.32 -5.80
N GLU A 10 -7.77 7.08 -6.36
CA GLU A 10 -8.28 5.76 -6.72
C GLU A 10 -7.45 5.06 -7.81
N LEU A 11 -6.70 5.82 -8.61
CA LEU A 11 -5.79 5.29 -9.62
C LEU A 11 -4.36 5.09 -9.09
N ASN A 12 -4.06 5.58 -7.88
CA ASN A 12 -2.75 5.40 -7.25
C ASN A 12 -2.72 4.12 -6.39
N PRO A 13 -2.03 3.05 -6.82
CA PRO A 13 -1.97 1.80 -6.06
C PRO A 13 -1.28 1.95 -4.70
N VAL A 14 -0.44 2.98 -4.52
CA VAL A 14 0.21 3.29 -3.24
C VAL A 14 -0.81 3.66 -2.17
N GLU A 15 -1.90 4.35 -2.54
CA GLU A 15 -2.97 4.70 -1.60
C GLU A 15 -3.67 3.45 -1.05
N ALA A 16 -3.88 2.43 -1.88
CA ALA A 16 -4.47 1.17 -1.45
C ALA A 16 -3.55 0.40 -0.47
N VAL A 17 -2.24 0.38 -0.75
CA VAL A 17 -1.23 -0.20 0.15
C VAL A 17 -1.22 0.55 1.50
N TRP A 18 -1.26 1.88 1.44
CA TRP A 18 -1.26 2.74 2.62
C TRP A 18 -2.54 2.55 3.47
N ALA A 19 -3.71 2.52 2.84
CA ALA A 19 -4.99 2.25 3.50
C ALA A 19 -5.00 0.87 4.17
N HIS A 20 -4.51 -0.17 3.48
CA HIS A 20 -4.41 -1.51 4.04
C HIS A 20 -3.47 -1.54 5.26
N MET A 21 -2.31 -0.89 5.16
CA MET A 21 -1.35 -0.79 6.25
C MET A 21 -1.97 -0.08 7.46
N LYS A 22 -2.59 1.09 7.26
CA LYS A 22 -3.24 1.86 8.34
C LYS A 22 -4.36 1.05 9.02
N LYS A 23 -5.23 0.41 8.24
CA LYS A 23 -6.30 -0.47 8.80
C LYS A 23 -5.72 -1.58 9.67
N SER A 24 -4.58 -2.10 9.26
CA SER A 24 -3.91 -3.17 9.99
C SER A 24 -3.28 -2.72 11.33
N LEU A 25 -3.12 -1.40 11.52
CA LEU A 25 -2.61 -0.75 12.74
C LEU A 25 -3.72 -0.24 13.66
N ALA A 26 -4.98 -0.14 13.19
CA ALA A 26 -6.06 0.56 13.87
C ALA A 26 -6.37 0.08 15.30
N ASN A 27 -6.03 -1.16 15.63
CA ASN A 27 -6.30 -1.77 16.94
C ASN A 27 -5.04 -1.96 17.80
N LEU A 28 -3.92 -1.32 17.46
CA LEU A 28 -2.66 -1.48 18.19
C LEU A 28 -2.33 -0.24 19.02
N ALA A 29 -2.41 -0.39 20.34
CA ALA A 29 -1.94 0.60 21.30
C ALA A 29 -0.43 0.43 21.55
N MET A 30 0.40 1.10 20.75
CA MET A 30 1.84 1.15 20.97
C MET A 30 2.20 2.25 21.98
N ARG A 31 3.24 2.00 22.78
CA ARG A 31 3.62 2.90 23.88
C ARG A 31 4.69 3.91 23.47
N THR A 32 5.38 3.68 22.35
CA THR A 32 6.43 4.57 21.86
C THR A 32 6.40 4.73 20.33
N ILE A 33 6.99 5.83 19.86
CA ILE A 33 7.15 6.12 18.42
C ILE A 33 8.08 5.08 17.76
N ASP A 34 9.12 4.63 18.45
CA ASP A 34 10.04 3.62 17.90
C ASP A 34 9.35 2.28 17.63
N GLN A 35 8.42 1.88 18.51
CA GLN A 35 7.58 0.69 18.30
C GLN A 35 6.70 0.85 17.07
N LEU A 36 6.12 2.05 16.86
CA LEU A 36 5.34 2.36 15.67
C LEU A 36 6.18 2.28 14.40
N ILE A 37 7.37 2.90 14.40
CA ILE A 37 8.28 2.90 13.25
C ILE A 37 8.70 1.47 12.90
N ALA A 38 9.13 0.68 13.89
CA ALA A 38 9.55 -0.70 13.68
C ALA A 38 8.42 -1.55 13.11
N LEU A 39 7.19 -1.37 13.62
CA LEU A 39 6.03 -2.10 13.17
C LEU A 39 5.61 -1.73 11.74
N VAL A 40 5.60 -0.43 11.41
CA VAL A 40 5.32 0.06 10.05
C VAL A 40 6.31 -0.54 9.05
N LYS A 41 7.62 -0.46 9.35
CA LYS A 41 8.68 -1.05 8.51
C LYS A 41 8.48 -2.56 8.31
N ASN A 42 8.22 -3.30 9.38
CA ASN A 42 7.99 -4.74 9.32
C ASN A 42 6.73 -5.11 8.50
N ARG A 43 5.64 -4.33 8.60
CA ARG A 43 4.43 -4.58 7.82
C ARG A 43 4.63 -4.27 6.34
N LEU A 44 5.26 -3.15 6.00
CA LEU A 44 5.62 -2.81 4.63
C LEU A 44 6.52 -3.88 4.02
N LYS A 45 7.56 -4.31 4.74
CA LYS A 45 8.46 -5.38 4.31
C LYS A 45 7.72 -6.70 4.08
N ARG A 46 6.79 -7.09 4.96
CA ARG A 46 5.97 -8.29 4.74
C ARG A 46 5.03 -8.19 3.54
N MET A 47 4.51 -7.00 3.23
CA MET A 47 3.69 -6.79 2.03
C MET A 47 4.53 -6.86 0.76
N GLN A 48 5.77 -6.37 0.79
CA GLN A 48 6.72 -6.49 -0.31
C GLN A 48 6.98 -7.95 -0.70
N TYR A 49 7.07 -8.86 0.28
CA TYR A 49 7.26 -10.30 0.03
C TYR A 49 5.97 -11.06 -0.36
N ARG A 50 4.85 -10.37 -0.60
CA ARG A 50 3.58 -11.00 -1.02
C ARG A 50 3.11 -10.42 -2.36
N PRO A 51 3.77 -10.79 -3.48
CA PRO A 51 3.52 -10.22 -4.80
C PRO A 51 2.06 -10.33 -5.23
N ALA A 52 1.38 -11.45 -4.94
CA ALA A 52 -0.05 -11.62 -5.26
C ALA A 52 -0.96 -10.54 -4.65
N ARG A 53 -0.64 -10.03 -3.45
CA ARG A 53 -1.42 -8.94 -2.83
C ARG A 53 -1.13 -7.59 -3.48
N LEU A 54 0.12 -7.35 -3.88
CA LEU A 54 0.51 -6.14 -4.59
C LEU A 54 -0.15 -6.08 -5.98
N THR A 55 -0.18 -7.23 -6.69
CA THR A 55 -0.90 -7.35 -7.96
C THR A 55 -2.39 -7.08 -7.80
N ALA A 56 -3.02 -7.51 -6.70
CA ALA A 56 -4.42 -7.20 -6.42
C ALA A 56 -4.67 -5.70 -6.17
N PHE A 57 -3.75 -5.00 -5.50
CA PHE A 57 -3.86 -3.53 -5.35
C PHE A 57 -3.74 -2.80 -6.68
N LEU A 58 -2.87 -3.28 -7.57
CA LEU A 58 -2.74 -2.76 -8.94
C LEU A 58 -3.98 -3.07 -9.78
N ALA A 59 -4.50 -4.29 -9.72
CA ALA A 59 -5.72 -4.66 -10.45
C ALA A 59 -6.93 -3.80 -10.05
N LYS A 60 -6.99 -3.37 -8.78
CA LYS A 60 -8.06 -2.49 -8.29
C LYS A 60 -8.06 -1.11 -8.94
N THR A 61 -6.91 -0.61 -9.41
CA THR A 61 -6.84 0.71 -10.05
C THR A 61 -7.37 0.69 -11.49
N GLY A 62 -7.66 -0.49 -12.06
CA GLY A 62 -8.14 -0.63 -13.44
C GLY A 62 -7.09 -0.25 -14.50
N LEU A 63 -5.84 0.01 -14.08
CA LEU A 63 -4.74 0.30 -14.99
C LEU A 63 -4.28 -1.00 -15.64
N ASP A 64 -4.45 -1.12 -16.96
CA ASP A 64 -3.86 -2.20 -17.72
C ASP A 64 -2.35 -1.94 -17.81
N LEU A 65 -1.56 -2.72 -17.07
CA LEU A 65 -0.10 -2.62 -17.04
C LEU A 65 0.56 -3.34 -18.21
N ARG A 66 -0.23 -3.86 -19.17
CA ARG A 66 0.31 -4.42 -20.40
C ARG A 66 1.10 -3.33 -21.15
N PRO A 67 2.34 -3.60 -21.54
CA PRO A 67 3.04 -2.70 -22.45
C PRO A 67 2.27 -2.63 -23.79
N PRO A 68 2.32 -1.49 -24.50
CA PRO A 68 1.75 -1.36 -25.84
C PRO A 68 2.39 -2.34 -26.82
#